data_AF-A0A1B0FIC2-F1
#
_entry.id   AF-A0A1B0FIC2-F1
#
_cell.length_a   1.000
_cell.length_b   1.000
_cell.length_c   1.000
_cell.angle_alpha   90.00
_cell.angle_beta   90.00
_cell.angle_gamma   90.00
#
_symmetry.space_group_name_H-M   'P 1'
#
loop_
_entity.id
_entity.type
_entity.pdbx_description
1 polymer ?
#
loop_
_entity_poly.entity_id
_entity_poly.type
_entity_poly.pdbx_seq_one_letter_code
_entity_poly.pdbx_strand_id
1 'polypeptide(L)'
;MLISDFTETLSHLYEEHATALQTLVSNYRKKNGELRKERPACHLSIFQAWETFLQEVETDSQASNDVASVLSRQVSRPMLDKSFHRKVQSRKIFTHRESFETIIAKTEEKLSKCRLDYKQFYMSHRQNPTQHTLTEYIDAHNAYVQQLHATNAMLETYHCETVPQLMQELEEIHNDLYSIIADSILNGADCIANK
;
A
#
# COMPACT_ATOMS: atom_id res chain seq x y z
N MET A 1 0.10 -2.59 -7.00
CA MET A 1 -0.53 -3.52 -7.96
C MET A 1 -0.09 -3.17 -9.37
N LEU A 2 -0.60 -2.13 -10.02
CA LEU A 2 -0.22 -1.81 -11.42
C LEU A 2 1.29 -1.84 -11.72
N ILE A 3 2.11 -1.15 -10.92
CA ILE A 3 3.57 -1.12 -11.12
C ILE A 3 4.17 -2.53 -10.93
N SER A 4 3.65 -3.32 -9.99
CA SER A 4 4.15 -4.67 -9.73
C SER A 4 3.79 -5.60 -10.87
N ASP A 5 2.55 -5.50 -11.34
CA ASP A 5 2.02 -6.30 -12.44
C ASP A 5 2.79 -5.99 -13.73
N PHE A 6 3.10 -4.70 -13.95
CA PHE A 6 3.98 -4.27 -15.03
C PHE A 6 5.39 -4.88 -14.88
N THR A 7 6.01 -4.76 -13.70
CA THR A 7 7.36 -5.28 -13.47
C THR A 7 7.44 -6.80 -13.59
N GLU A 8 6.42 -7.53 -13.12
CA GLU A 8 6.33 -9.00 -13.27
C GLU A 8 6.19 -9.39 -14.75
N THR A 9 5.33 -8.68 -15.49
CA THR A 9 5.17 -8.90 -16.93
C THR A 9 6.47 -8.62 -17.67
N LEU A 10 7.16 -7.54 -17.33
CA LEU A 10 8.45 -7.19 -17.90
C LEU A 10 9.52 -8.25 -17.58
N SER A 11 9.54 -8.75 -16.34
CA SER A 11 10.40 -9.86 -15.93
C SER A 11 10.21 -11.08 -16.81
N HIS A 12 8.96 -11.50 -17.05
CA HIS A 12 8.67 -12.65 -17.91
C HIS A 12 9.14 -12.44 -19.35
N LEU A 13 9.01 -11.22 -19.91
CA LEU A 13 9.52 -10.93 -21.25
C LEU A 13 11.04 -11.07 -21.35
N TYR A 14 11.78 -10.61 -20.33
CA TYR A 14 13.23 -10.82 -20.27
C TYR A 14 13.62 -12.30 -20.16
N GLU A 15 12.89 -13.07 -19.36
CA GLU A 15 13.10 -14.52 -19.19
C GLU A 15 12.85 -15.30 -20.48
N GLU A 16 11.75 -15.00 -21.18
CA GLU A 16 11.44 -15.60 -22.49
C GLU A 16 12.51 -15.26 -23.54
N HIS A 17 12.94 -13.99 -23.58
CA HIS A 17 14.00 -13.54 -24.49
C HIS A 17 15.32 -14.25 -24.22
N ALA A 18 15.75 -14.31 -22.96
CA ALA A 18 16.95 -15.04 -22.55
C ALA A 18 16.88 -16.52 -22.96
N THR A 19 15.75 -17.17 -22.69
CA THR A 19 15.54 -18.59 -23.05
C THR A 19 15.64 -18.81 -24.56
N ALA A 20 15.10 -17.90 -25.37
CA ALA A 20 15.19 -17.98 -26.82
C ALA A 20 16.63 -17.83 -27.32
N LEU A 21 17.40 -16.89 -26.77
CA LEU A 21 18.81 -16.69 -27.10
C LEU A 21 19.66 -17.90 -26.69
N GLN A 22 19.48 -18.43 -25.48
CA GLN A 22 20.18 -19.63 -25.01
C GLN A 22 19.93 -20.83 -25.91
N THR A 23 18.67 -21.03 -26.32
CA THR A 23 18.27 -22.11 -27.23
C THR A 23 18.92 -21.94 -28.60
N LEU A 24 18.95 -20.71 -29.13
CA LEU A 24 19.61 -20.38 -30.40
C LEU A 24 21.10 -20.73 -30.34
N VAL A 25 21.83 -20.24 -29.32
CA VAL A 25 23.27 -20.50 -29.17
C VAL A 25 23.56 -21.99 -29.04
N SER A 26 22.81 -22.70 -28.19
CA SER A 26 22.98 -24.15 -27.99
C SER A 26 22.82 -24.94 -29.29
N ASN A 27 21.79 -24.62 -30.07
CA ASN A 27 21.53 -25.27 -31.36
C ASN A 27 22.66 -25.02 -32.36
N TYR A 28 23.16 -23.78 -32.45
CA TYR A 28 24.22 -23.44 -33.41
C TYR A 28 25.60 -23.91 -32.98
N ARG A 29 25.91 -23.99 -31.67
CA ARG A 29 27.14 -24.65 -31.19
C ARG A 29 27.16 -26.13 -31.54
N LYS A 30 26.03 -26.83 -31.39
CA LYS A 30 25.91 -28.24 -31.79
C LYS A 30 26.20 -28.43 -33.28
N LYS A 31 25.55 -27.64 -34.14
CA LYS A 31 25.80 -27.63 -35.59
C LYS A 31 27.25 -27.28 -35.94
N ASN A 32 27.85 -26.34 -35.23
CA ASN A 32 29.25 -25.95 -35.47
C ASN A 32 30.23 -27.10 -35.11
N GLY A 33 29.94 -27.84 -34.04
CA GLY A 33 30.69 -29.04 -33.67
C GLY A 33 30.60 -30.18 -34.70
N GLU A 34 29.45 -30.31 -35.38
CA GLU A 34 29.27 -31.25 -36.50
C GLU A 34 30.08 -30.81 -37.72
N LEU A 35 30.01 -29.53 -38.11
CA LEU A 35 30.75 -28.97 -39.25
C LEU A 35 32.27 -29.10 -39.11
N ARG A 36 32.83 -28.96 -37.90
CA ARG A 36 34.26 -29.17 -37.63
C ARG A 36 34.72 -30.60 -37.87
N LYS A 37 33.84 -31.59 -37.70
CA LYS A 37 34.15 -33.01 -38.00
C LYS A 37 34.24 -33.26 -39.50
N GLU A 38 33.47 -32.52 -40.30
CA GLU A 38 33.38 -32.69 -41.75
C GLU A 38 34.43 -31.90 -42.56
N ARG A 39 34.95 -30.78 -42.03
CA ARG A 39 35.97 -29.95 -42.71
C ARG A 39 37.07 -29.47 -41.77
N PRO A 40 38.21 -30.17 -41.68
CA PRO A 40 39.33 -29.80 -40.80
C PRO A 40 40.07 -28.50 -41.19
N ALA A 41 39.86 -27.97 -42.40
CA ALA A 41 40.77 -27.01 -43.03
C ALA A 41 40.16 -25.64 -43.38
N CYS A 42 39.18 -25.14 -42.61
CA CYS A 42 38.67 -23.78 -42.82
C CYS A 42 39.50 -22.75 -42.04
N HIS A 43 39.57 -21.51 -42.55
CA HIS A 43 40.30 -20.39 -41.95
C HIS A 43 39.92 -20.19 -40.47
N LEU A 44 40.87 -20.51 -39.59
CA LEU A 44 40.73 -20.47 -38.12
C LEU A 44 40.15 -19.16 -37.58
N SER A 45 40.44 -18.03 -38.23
CA SER A 45 39.99 -16.69 -37.81
C SER A 45 38.48 -16.47 -37.92
N ILE A 46 37.84 -16.96 -38.99
CA ILE A 46 36.38 -16.82 -39.17
C ILE A 46 35.65 -17.71 -38.16
N PHE A 47 36.17 -18.91 -37.91
CA PHE A 47 35.64 -19.80 -36.88
C PHE A 47 35.74 -19.21 -35.48
N GLN A 48 36.88 -18.60 -35.16
CA GLN A 48 37.07 -17.90 -33.89
C GLN A 48 36.10 -16.71 -33.76
N ALA A 49 35.97 -15.88 -34.79
CA ALA A 49 35.02 -14.76 -34.78
C ALA A 49 33.57 -15.21 -34.59
N TRP A 50 33.19 -16.33 -35.23
CA TRP A 50 31.86 -16.93 -35.04
C TRP A 50 31.65 -17.45 -33.61
N GLU A 51 32.62 -18.15 -33.03
CA GLU A 51 32.53 -18.59 -31.62
C GLU A 51 32.46 -17.41 -30.66
N THR A 52 33.23 -16.35 -30.89
CA THR A 52 33.14 -15.12 -30.12
C THR A 52 31.73 -14.54 -30.21
N PHE A 53 31.14 -14.44 -31.41
CA PHE A 53 29.78 -13.95 -31.55
C PHE A 53 28.75 -14.82 -30.80
N LEU A 54 28.86 -16.15 -30.88
CA LEU A 54 28.01 -17.06 -30.12
C LEU A 54 28.18 -16.88 -28.60
N GLN A 55 29.41 -16.60 -28.14
CA GLN A 55 29.70 -16.31 -26.74
C GLN A 55 29.07 -15.00 -26.29
N GLU A 56 29.16 -13.93 -27.08
CA GLU A 56 28.54 -12.63 -26.77
C GLU A 56 27.01 -12.75 -26.67
N VAL A 57 26.37 -13.52 -27.57
CA VAL A 57 24.92 -13.76 -27.51
C VAL A 57 24.53 -14.58 -26.27
N GLU A 58 25.36 -15.52 -25.83
CA GLU A 58 25.15 -16.25 -24.57
C GLU A 58 25.31 -15.34 -23.35
N THR A 59 26.29 -14.43 -23.39
CA THR A 59 26.46 -13.44 -22.32
C THR A 59 25.26 -12.50 -22.23
N ASP A 60 24.72 -12.01 -23.36
CA ASP A 60 23.50 -11.18 -23.39
C ASP A 60 22.25 -11.95 -22.89
N SER A 61 22.16 -13.24 -23.21
CA SER A 61 21.15 -14.15 -22.67
C SER A 61 21.21 -14.21 -21.13
N GLN A 62 22.40 -14.44 -20.58
CA GLN A 62 22.59 -14.50 -19.13
C GLN A 62 22.25 -13.16 -18.47
N ALA A 63 22.73 -12.04 -19.03
CA ALA A 63 22.42 -10.70 -18.52
C ALA A 63 20.91 -10.41 -18.55
N SER A 64 20.20 -10.82 -19.61
CA SER A 64 18.74 -10.70 -19.68
C SER A 64 18.03 -11.52 -18.60
N ASN A 65 18.52 -12.72 -18.31
CA ASN A 65 17.96 -13.57 -17.26
C ASN A 65 18.20 -13.01 -15.84
N ASP A 66 19.37 -12.39 -15.63
CA ASP A 66 19.69 -11.71 -14.37
C ASP A 66 18.74 -10.50 -14.15
N VAL A 67 18.48 -9.71 -15.21
CA VAL A 67 17.49 -8.63 -15.18
C VAL A 67 16.10 -9.15 -14.83
N ALA A 68 15.63 -10.23 -15.48
CA ALA A 68 14.36 -10.87 -15.16
C ALA A 68 14.28 -11.25 -13.67
N SER A 69 15.29 -11.96 -13.18
CA SER A 69 15.36 -12.41 -11.78
C SER A 69 15.27 -11.25 -10.79
N VAL A 70 15.98 -10.14 -11.04
CA VAL A 70 15.95 -8.94 -10.18
C VAL A 70 14.59 -8.27 -10.23
N LEU A 71 14.01 -8.07 -11.42
CA LEU A 71 12.68 -7.45 -11.57
C LEU A 71 11.60 -8.24 -10.80
N SER A 72 11.57 -9.57 -10.91
CA SER A 72 10.59 -10.37 -10.15
C SER A 72 10.90 -10.38 -8.64
N ARG A 73 12.13 -10.72 -8.25
CA ARG A 73 12.47 -11.03 -6.85
C ARG A 73 12.76 -9.81 -5.98
N GLN A 74 13.29 -8.74 -6.55
CA GLN A 74 13.78 -7.58 -5.80
C GLN A 74 12.89 -6.35 -5.99
N VAL A 75 12.07 -6.31 -7.05
CA VAL A 75 11.18 -5.17 -7.34
C VAL A 75 9.72 -5.56 -7.15
N SER A 76 9.19 -6.49 -7.96
CA SER A 76 7.76 -6.86 -7.95
C SER A 76 7.30 -7.41 -6.59
N ARG A 77 7.90 -8.53 -6.12
CA ARG A 77 7.48 -9.16 -4.86
C ARG A 77 7.65 -8.26 -3.63
N PRO A 78 8.81 -7.62 -3.40
CA PRO A 78 8.99 -6.79 -2.20
C PRO A 78 8.05 -5.59 -2.20
N MET A 79 7.72 -5.02 -3.36
CA MET A 79 6.76 -3.93 -3.44
C MET A 79 5.36 -4.38 -3.02
N LEU A 80 4.92 -5.58 -3.42
CA LEU A 80 3.65 -6.14 -2.95
C LEU A 80 3.66 -6.39 -1.45
N ASP A 81 4.69 -7.06 -0.94
CA ASP A 81 4.78 -7.43 0.48
C ASP A 81 4.80 -6.20 1.39
N LYS A 82 5.67 -5.21 1.06
CA LYS A 82 5.80 -3.98 1.84
C LYS A 82 4.55 -3.10 1.77
N SER A 83 3.91 -2.99 0.60
CA SER A 83 2.69 -2.17 0.44
C SER A 83 1.44 -2.83 1.02
N PHE A 84 1.39 -4.17 1.10
CA PHE A 84 0.24 -4.89 1.63
C PHE A 84 -0.04 -4.53 3.09
N HIS A 85 0.97 -4.58 3.95
CA HIS A 85 0.79 -4.27 5.37
C HIS A 85 0.36 -2.80 5.59
N ARG A 86 0.88 -1.88 4.78
CA ARG A 86 0.49 -0.46 4.79
C ARG A 86 -0.97 -0.25 4.38
N LYS A 87 -1.45 -0.97 3.36
CA LYS A 87 -2.88 -0.99 3.00
C LYS A 87 -3.77 -1.47 4.15
N VAL A 88 -3.35 -2.52 4.87
CA VAL A 88 -4.08 -3.03 6.03
C VAL A 88 -4.11 -2.00 7.16
N GLN A 89 -2.99 -1.34 7.45
CA GLN A 89 -2.92 -0.29 8.47
C GLN A 89 -3.82 0.90 8.13
N SER A 90 -3.81 1.38 6.88
CA SER A 90 -4.69 2.47 6.44
C SER A 90 -6.17 2.14 6.67
N ARG A 91 -6.60 0.90 6.37
CA ARG A 91 -7.98 0.46 6.66
C ARG A 91 -8.32 0.54 8.14
N LYS A 92 -7.39 0.17 9.04
CA LYS A 92 -7.62 0.23 10.49
C LYS A 92 -7.84 1.67 10.96
N ILE A 93 -7.12 2.64 10.41
CA ILE A 93 -7.31 4.08 10.71
C ILE A 93 -8.74 4.51 10.37
N PHE A 94 -9.24 4.15 9.19
CA PHE A 94 -10.61 4.48 8.80
C PHE A 94 -11.66 3.80 9.68
N THR A 95 -11.47 2.53 10.02
CA THR A 95 -12.36 1.83 10.96
C THR A 95 -12.35 2.48 12.35
N HIS A 96 -11.18 2.94 12.83
CA HIS A 96 -11.08 3.63 14.10
C HIS A 96 -11.84 4.98 14.07
N ARG A 97 -11.66 5.74 12.99
CA ARG A 97 -12.39 7.00 12.76
C ARG A 97 -13.90 6.80 12.78
N GLU A 98 -14.41 5.82 12.04
CA GLU A 98 -15.85 5.50 11.98
C GLU A 98 -16.41 5.08 13.35
N SER A 99 -15.63 4.31 14.12
CA SER A 99 -15.99 3.93 15.49
C SER A 99 -16.16 5.15 16.39
N PHE A 100 -15.23 6.12 16.34
CA PHE A 100 -15.35 7.36 17.10
C PHE A 100 -16.52 8.21 16.65
N GLU A 101 -16.74 8.37 15.34
CA GLU A 101 -17.91 9.11 14.81
C GLU A 101 -19.22 8.50 15.32
N THR A 102 -19.31 7.17 15.39
CA THR A 102 -20.48 6.46 15.95
C THR A 102 -20.67 6.77 17.44
N ILE A 103 -19.58 6.83 18.22
CA ILE A 103 -19.64 7.14 19.66
C ILE A 103 -20.08 8.60 19.88
N ILE A 104 -19.52 9.52 19.10
CA ILE A 104 -19.86 10.95 19.16
C ILE A 104 -21.34 11.15 18.83
N ALA A 105 -21.82 10.57 17.72
CA ALA A 105 -23.22 10.67 17.31
C ALA A 105 -24.19 10.20 18.42
N LYS A 106 -23.88 9.07 19.08
CA LYS A 106 -24.67 8.58 20.23
C LYS A 106 -24.63 9.52 21.42
N THR A 107 -23.51 10.20 21.64
CA THR A 107 -23.32 11.14 22.76
C THR A 107 -24.08 12.44 22.49
N GLU A 108 -24.09 12.92 21.24
CA GLU A 108 -24.90 14.05 20.79
C GLU A 108 -26.40 13.75 20.84
N GLU A 109 -26.82 12.53 20.47
CA GLU A 109 -28.23 12.09 20.61
C GLU A 109 -28.69 12.13 22.07
N LYS A 110 -27.87 11.62 22.99
CA LYS A 110 -28.14 11.71 24.44
C LYS A 110 -28.25 13.16 24.92
N LEU A 111 -27.35 14.03 24.48
CA LEU A 111 -27.41 15.46 24.81
C LEU A 111 -28.71 16.10 24.32
N SER A 112 -29.11 15.80 23.08
CA SER A 112 -30.37 16.28 22.49
C SER A 112 -31.58 15.85 23.33
N LYS A 113 -31.59 14.59 23.77
CA LYS A 113 -32.63 14.06 24.66
C LYS A 113 -32.66 14.78 26.01
N CYS A 114 -31.53 14.91 26.71
CA CYS A 114 -31.48 15.62 27.98
C CYS A 114 -31.95 17.09 27.86
N ARG A 115 -31.64 17.75 26.73
CA ARG A 115 -32.13 19.11 26.46
C ARG A 115 -33.65 19.17 26.31
N LEU A 116 -34.24 18.19 25.60
CA LEU A 116 -35.69 18.10 25.44
C LEU A 116 -36.38 17.85 26.79
N ASP A 117 -35.87 16.89 27.57
CA ASP A 117 -36.40 16.55 28.89
C ASP A 117 -36.35 17.78 29.81
N TYR A 118 -35.20 18.46 29.89
CA TYR A 118 -35.06 19.71 30.66
C TYR A 118 -36.12 20.74 30.24
N LYS A 119 -36.25 21.03 28.94
CA LYS A 119 -37.25 21.99 28.44
C LYS A 119 -38.68 21.58 28.84
N GLN A 120 -38.99 20.30 28.74
CA GLN A 120 -40.31 19.77 29.09
C GLN A 120 -40.60 19.94 30.58
N PHE A 121 -39.70 19.52 31.47
CA PHE A 121 -39.91 19.64 32.91
C PHE A 121 -39.95 21.10 33.38
N TYR A 122 -39.16 21.98 32.77
CA TYR A 122 -39.27 23.42 33.00
C TYR A 122 -40.68 23.96 32.66
N MET A 123 -41.23 23.57 31.49
CA MET A 123 -42.58 24.00 31.09
C MET A 123 -43.66 23.44 32.03
N SER A 124 -43.55 22.17 32.43
CA SER A 124 -44.46 21.53 33.39
C SER A 124 -44.45 22.25 34.74
N HIS A 125 -43.26 22.55 35.29
CA HIS A 125 -43.13 23.28 36.55
C HIS A 125 -43.71 24.70 36.43
N ARG A 126 -43.46 25.38 35.32
CA ARG A 126 -44.00 26.73 35.07
C ARG A 126 -45.53 26.74 34.98
N GLN A 127 -46.14 25.71 34.40
CA GLN A 127 -47.60 25.60 34.27
C GLN A 127 -48.27 25.22 35.59
N ASN A 128 -47.65 24.33 36.38
CA ASN A 128 -48.17 23.87 37.67
C ASN A 128 -47.04 23.76 38.71
N PRO A 129 -46.70 24.87 39.41
CA PRO A 129 -45.60 24.89 40.35
C PRO A 129 -45.91 24.06 41.59
N THR A 130 -45.16 22.98 41.78
CA THR A 130 -45.21 22.12 42.97
C THR A 130 -43.80 21.72 43.38
N GLN A 131 -43.62 21.22 44.61
CA GLN A 131 -42.32 20.72 45.05
C GLN A 131 -41.84 19.55 44.19
N HIS A 132 -42.74 18.67 43.75
CA HIS A 132 -42.40 17.55 42.88
C HIS A 132 -41.89 18.01 41.51
N THR A 133 -42.65 18.91 40.83
CA THR A 133 -42.25 19.42 39.52
C THR A 133 -40.97 20.27 39.59
N LEU A 134 -40.68 20.89 40.73
CA LEU A 134 -39.41 21.58 40.97
C LEU A 134 -38.23 20.59 41.03
N THR A 135 -38.38 19.47 41.74
CA THR A 135 -37.34 18.43 41.81
C THR A 135 -37.04 17.85 40.43
N GLU A 136 -38.06 17.47 39.67
CA GLU A 136 -37.88 16.92 38.31
C GLU A 136 -37.19 17.90 37.37
N TYR A 137 -37.54 19.19 37.45
CA TYR A 137 -36.86 20.24 36.70
C TYR A 137 -35.38 20.34 37.08
N ILE A 138 -35.04 20.42 38.36
CA ILE A 138 -33.64 20.53 38.83
C ILE A 138 -32.84 19.29 38.42
N ASP A 139 -33.41 18.10 38.54
CA ASP A 139 -32.75 16.85 38.16
C ASP A 139 -32.48 16.80 36.65
N ALA A 140 -33.46 17.18 35.83
CA ALA A 140 -33.30 17.24 34.38
C ALA A 140 -32.28 18.31 33.95
N HIS A 141 -32.23 19.45 34.65
CA HIS A 141 -31.22 20.48 34.42
C HIS A 141 -29.81 19.94 34.72
N ASN A 142 -29.62 19.30 35.87
CA ASN A 142 -28.32 18.73 36.26
C ASN A 142 -27.87 17.65 35.26
N ALA A 143 -28.77 16.76 34.85
CA ALA A 143 -28.47 15.75 33.83
C ALA A 143 -28.08 16.38 32.49
N TYR A 144 -28.78 17.42 32.04
CA TYR A 144 -28.44 18.15 30.82
C TYR A 144 -27.06 18.81 30.91
N VAL A 145 -26.76 19.52 32.00
CA VAL A 145 -25.46 20.20 32.18
C VAL A 145 -24.32 19.19 32.21
N GLN A 146 -24.48 18.08 32.95
CA GLN A 146 -23.47 17.01 32.97
C GLN A 146 -23.23 16.40 31.59
N GLN A 147 -24.30 16.08 30.86
CA GLN A 147 -24.17 15.53 29.51
C GLN A 147 -23.56 16.55 28.54
N LEU A 148 -23.88 17.84 28.67
CA LEU A 148 -23.29 18.91 27.85
C LEU A 148 -21.77 18.99 28.05
N HIS A 149 -21.31 18.97 29.31
CA HIS A 149 -19.88 18.96 29.59
C HIS A 149 -19.19 17.71 29.05
N ALA A 150 -19.80 16.53 29.23
CA ALA A 150 -19.24 15.28 28.72
C ALA A 150 -19.14 15.28 27.17
N THR A 151 -20.19 15.75 26.48
CA THR A 151 -20.19 15.86 25.01
C THR A 151 -19.14 16.85 24.52
N ASN A 152 -19.06 18.04 25.14
CA ASN A 152 -18.08 19.05 24.74
C ASN A 152 -16.64 18.56 24.93
N ALA A 153 -16.34 17.92 26.06
CA ALA A 153 -15.01 17.36 26.31
C ALA A 153 -14.66 16.26 25.29
N MET A 154 -15.63 15.39 24.96
CA MET A 154 -15.42 14.35 23.95
C MET A 154 -15.16 14.93 22.55
N LEU A 155 -15.90 15.96 22.16
CA LEU A 155 -15.70 16.66 20.89
C LEU A 155 -14.34 17.37 20.84
N GLU A 156 -13.95 18.03 21.93
CA GLU A 156 -12.65 18.70 22.04
C GLU A 156 -11.51 17.69 21.89
N THR A 157 -11.50 16.60 22.66
CA THR A 157 -10.48 15.54 22.53
C THR A 157 -10.48 14.93 21.13
N TYR A 158 -11.66 14.66 20.56
CA TYR A 158 -11.73 14.07 19.22
C TYR A 158 -11.14 14.99 18.14
N HIS A 159 -11.50 16.26 18.13
CA HIS A 159 -11.08 17.20 17.10
C HIS A 159 -9.67 17.73 17.30
N CYS A 160 -9.24 17.96 18.54
CA CYS A 160 -7.95 18.56 18.84
C CYS A 160 -6.82 17.53 19.00
N GLU A 161 -7.15 16.27 19.32
CA GLU A 161 -6.13 15.23 19.56
C GLU A 161 -6.31 14.03 18.63
N THR A 162 -7.48 13.39 18.65
CA THR A 162 -7.67 12.10 17.98
C THR A 162 -7.59 12.22 16.45
N VAL A 163 -8.31 13.16 15.84
CA VAL A 163 -8.28 13.36 14.38
C VAL A 163 -6.89 13.73 13.89
N PRO A 164 -6.17 14.70 14.51
CA PRO A 164 -4.78 14.99 14.15
C PRO A 164 -3.86 13.76 14.22
N GLN A 165 -3.96 12.94 15.27
CA GLN A 165 -3.17 11.71 15.39
C GLN A 165 -3.47 10.72 14.25
N LEU A 166 -4.75 10.47 13.96
CA LEU A 166 -5.16 9.59 12.85
C LEU A 166 -4.67 10.12 11.49
N MET A 167 -4.63 11.44 11.30
CA MET A 167 -4.09 12.06 10.08
C MET A 167 -2.58 11.93 9.98
N GLN A 168 -1.86 12.11 11.09
CA GLN A 168 -0.42 11.90 11.14
C GLN A 168 -0.05 10.44 10.80
N GLU A 169 -0.73 9.46 11.41
CA GLU A 169 -0.52 8.05 11.09
C GLU A 169 -0.80 7.74 9.61
N LEU A 170 -1.80 8.39 9.02
CA LEU A 170 -2.13 8.23 7.60
C LEU A 170 -1.04 8.85 6.70
N GLU A 171 -0.52 10.02 7.07
CA GLU A 171 0.59 10.67 6.37
C GLU A 171 1.86 9.81 6.42
N GLU A 172 2.20 9.23 7.56
CA GLU A 172 3.33 8.30 7.71
C GLU A 172 3.19 7.08 6.79
N ILE A 173 2.00 6.47 6.74
CA ILE A 173 1.71 5.36 5.82
C ILE A 173 1.89 5.79 4.36
N HIS A 174 1.42 6.99 4.02
CA HIS A 174 1.53 7.52 2.67
C HIS A 174 2.99 7.73 2.29
N ASN A 175 3.77 8.42 3.12
CA ASN A 175 5.19 8.67 2.89
C ASN A 175 6.00 7.38 2.72
N ASP A 176 5.72 6.36 3.55
CA ASP A 176 6.32 5.04 3.40
C ASP A 176 6.00 4.39 2.05
N LEU A 177 4.73 4.46 1.62
CA LEU A 177 4.33 3.93 0.31
C LEU A 177 5.04 4.66 -0.83
N TYR A 178 5.21 5.98 -0.74
CA TYR A 178 5.99 6.74 -1.72
C TYR A 178 7.43 6.25 -1.79
N SER A 179 8.10 6.10 -0.64
CA SER A 179 9.48 5.59 -0.60
C SER A 179 9.57 4.20 -1.21
N ILE A 180 8.68 3.28 -0.82
CA ILE A 180 8.66 1.91 -1.36
C ILE A 180 8.53 1.92 -2.88
N ILE A 181 7.62 2.73 -3.43
CA ILE A 181 7.39 2.81 -4.87
C ILE A 181 8.59 3.44 -5.57
N ALA A 182 9.11 4.55 -5.05
CA ALA A 182 10.26 5.24 -5.63
C ALA A 182 11.50 4.34 -5.68
N ASP A 183 11.83 3.69 -4.56
CA ASP A 183 12.96 2.76 -4.46
C ASP A 183 12.79 1.58 -5.42
N SER A 184 11.58 1.05 -5.55
CA SER A 184 11.28 -0.07 -6.46
C SER A 184 11.48 0.32 -7.92
N ILE A 185 11.00 1.50 -8.32
CA ILE A 185 11.18 2.01 -9.69
C ILE A 185 12.66 2.26 -9.98
N LEU A 186 13.36 2.90 -9.04
CA LEU A 186 14.79 3.22 -9.20
C LEU A 186 15.62 1.94 -9.33
N ASN A 187 15.41 0.96 -8.43
CA ASN A 187 16.08 -0.35 -8.51
C ASN A 187 15.79 -1.08 -9.83
N GLY A 188 14.53 -1.02 -10.31
CA GLY A 188 14.16 -1.62 -11.59
C GLY A 188 14.86 -0.94 -12.78
N ALA A 189 14.95 0.39 -12.77
CA ALA A 189 15.64 1.16 -13.79
C ALA A 189 17.16 0.89 -13.78
N ASP A 190 17.79 0.90 -12.61
CA ASP A 190 19.22 0.64 -12.44
C ASP A 190 19.59 -0.77 -12.90
N CYS A 191 18.74 -1.77 -12.62
CA CYS A 191 18.98 -3.13 -13.09
C CYS A 191 18.98 -3.23 -14.61
N ILE A 192 18.06 -2.53 -15.29
CA ILE A 192 17.97 -2.53 -16.75
C ILE A 192 19.13 -1.73 -17.37
N ALA A 193 19.51 -0.61 -16.76
CA ALA A 193 20.57 0.28 -17.27
C ALA A 193 21.98 -0.32 -17.13
N ASN A 194 22.20 -1.19 -16.15
CA ASN A 194 23.48 -1.87 -15.91
C ASN A 194 23.58 -3.26 -16.58
N LYS A 195 22.62 -3.60 -17.44
CA LYS A 195 22.72 -4.75 -18.36
C LYS A 195 23.75 -4.44 -19.46
#